data_AF-A0A7Y3MQ91-F1
#
_entry.id   AF-A0A7Y3MQ91-F1
#
_cell.length_a   1.000
_cell.length_b   1.000
_cell.length_c   1.000
_cell.angle_alpha   90.00
_cell.angle_beta   90.00
_cell.angle_gamma   90.00
#
_symmetry.space_group_name_H-M   'P 1'
#
loop_
_entity.id
_entity.type
_entity.pdbx_description
1 polymer ?
#
loop_
_entity_poly.entity_id
_entity_poly.type
_entity_poly.pdbx_seq_one_letter_code
_entity_poly.pdbx_strand_id
1 'polypeptide(L)'
;MLKYLYLIAIAFGLGLLIYFYGFNFDNMSETELVNSVLYWYVPLIFGIYGLIALRIKSKMGDSEMSPIKFLFSGKDGFLLVLIVLIGCGGLLGLLLLLIPLAIIKVRSGNFDLKVALLGTALLVVLLWVFFQVLWPAL
;
A
#
# COMPACT_ATOMS: atom_id res chain seq x y z
N MET A 1 -1.13 6.97 17.99
CA MET A 1 -0.61 8.11 17.20
C MET A 1 -0.39 7.72 15.73
N LEU A 2 0.35 6.66 15.41
CA LEU A 2 0.62 6.22 14.03
C LEU A 2 -0.62 5.91 13.16
N LYS A 3 -1.73 5.45 13.77
CA LYS A 3 -3.00 5.28 13.04
C LYS A 3 -3.43 6.54 12.28
N TYR A 4 -3.32 7.71 12.91
CA TYR A 4 -3.72 8.98 12.30
C TYR A 4 -2.79 9.37 11.16
N LEU A 5 -1.49 9.09 11.28
CA LEU A 5 -0.52 9.28 10.20
C LEU A 5 -0.96 8.50 8.95
N TYR A 6 -1.33 7.23 9.11
CA TYR A 6 -1.76 6.40 7.98
C TYR A 6 -3.09 6.86 7.37
N LEU A 7 -4.05 7.28 8.22
CA LEU A 7 -5.33 7.82 7.73
C LEU A 7 -5.15 9.14 6.98
N ILE A 8 -4.29 10.04 7.49
CA ILE A 8 -3.96 11.30 6.82
C ILE A 8 -3.26 11.01 5.49
N ALA A 9 -2.34 10.05 5.44
CA ALA A 9 -1.68 9.66 4.20
C ALA A 9 -2.67 9.13 3.14
N ILE A 10 -3.64 8.31 3.55
CA ILE A 10 -4.72 7.86 2.64
C ILE A 10 -5.58 9.04 2.19
N ALA A 11 -6.02 9.89 3.11
CA ALA A 11 -6.85 11.05 2.78
C ALA A 11 -6.12 12.00 1.82
N PHE A 12 -4.83 12.24 2.04
CA PHE A 12 -3.99 13.06 1.18
C PHE A 12 -3.81 12.42 -0.21
N GLY A 13 -3.51 11.12 -0.27
CA GLY A 13 -3.41 10.38 -1.53
C GLY A 13 -4.72 10.40 -2.32
N LEU A 14 -5.86 10.12 -1.68
CA LEU A 14 -7.17 10.20 -2.33
C LEU A 14 -7.51 11.62 -2.78
N GLY A 15 -7.19 12.63 -1.96
CA GLY A 15 -7.39 14.03 -2.32
C GLY A 15 -6.62 14.43 -3.57
N LEU A 16 -5.35 14.02 -3.67
CA LEU A 16 -4.53 14.25 -4.86
C LEU A 16 -5.04 13.49 -6.08
N LEU A 17 -5.47 12.23 -5.92
CA LEU A 17 -6.07 11.46 -7.01
C LEU A 17 -7.33 12.17 -7.55
N ILE A 18 -8.25 12.58 -6.66
CA ILE A 18 -9.46 13.29 -7.04
C ILE A 18 -9.11 14.63 -7.71
N TYR A 19 -8.10 15.34 -7.21
CA TYR A 19 -7.64 16.58 -7.81
C TYR A 19 -7.14 16.37 -9.25
N PHE A 20 -6.19 15.46 -9.46
CA PHE A 20 -5.59 15.24 -10.79
C PHE A 20 -6.58 14.67 -11.80
N TYR A 21 -7.38 13.67 -11.43
CA TYR A 21 -8.29 13.00 -12.38
C TYR A 21 -9.70 13.59 -12.43
N GLY A 22 -10.12 14.33 -11.41
CA GLY A 22 -11.48 14.90 -11.33
C GLY A 22 -11.54 16.39 -11.67
N PHE A 23 -10.49 17.15 -11.34
CA PHE A 23 -10.52 18.61 -11.49
C PHE A 23 -9.47 19.15 -12.46
N ASN A 24 -8.30 18.51 -12.56
CA ASN A 24 -7.18 19.00 -13.35
C ASN A 24 -6.87 18.15 -14.59
N PHE A 25 -7.71 17.15 -14.90
CA PHE A 25 -7.44 16.16 -15.94
C PHE A 25 -7.23 16.81 -17.32
N ASP A 26 -8.12 17.71 -17.72
CA ASP A 26 -8.08 18.36 -19.04
C ASP A 26 -6.93 19.36 -19.21
N ASN A 27 -6.28 19.76 -18.10
CA ASN A 27 -5.18 20.72 -18.10
C ASN A 27 -3.79 20.06 -18.05
N MET A 28 -3.72 18.74 -18.09
CA MET A 28 -2.47 17.98 -17.99
C MET A 28 -2.21 17.22 -19.29
N SER A 29 -0.95 17.26 -19.75
CA SER A 29 -0.49 16.33 -20.78
C SER A 29 -0.49 14.89 -20.26
N GLU A 30 -0.50 13.92 -21.17
CA GLU A 30 -0.44 12.50 -20.82
C GLU A 30 0.77 12.18 -19.93
N THR A 31 1.94 12.74 -20.26
CA THR A 31 3.17 12.57 -19.48
C THR A 31 3.06 13.19 -18.08
N GLU A 32 2.44 14.35 -17.93
CA GLU A 32 2.18 14.94 -16.61
C GLU A 32 1.22 14.08 -15.79
N LEU A 33 0.19 13.53 -16.43
CA LEU A 33 -0.78 12.66 -15.77
C LEU A 33 -0.12 11.35 -15.28
N VAL A 34 0.75 10.76 -16.09
CA VAL A 34 1.54 9.58 -15.73
C VAL A 34 2.49 9.89 -14.56
N ASN A 35 3.23 10.99 -14.63
CA ASN A 35 4.13 11.40 -13.55
C ASN A 35 3.37 11.74 -12.26
N SER A 36 2.11 12.16 -12.37
CA SER A 36 1.28 12.46 -11.21
C SER A 36 0.98 11.25 -10.33
N VAL A 37 1.10 10.03 -10.87
CA VAL A 37 0.85 8.76 -10.18
C VAL A 37 1.66 8.68 -8.88
N LEU A 38 2.92 9.09 -8.91
CA LEU A 38 3.77 9.03 -7.72
C LEU A 38 3.28 9.94 -6.58
N TYR A 39 2.65 11.08 -6.89
CA TYR A 39 2.19 12.02 -5.87
C TYR A 39 1.02 11.50 -5.06
N TRP A 40 0.03 10.87 -5.71
CA TRP A 40 -1.16 10.38 -5.01
C TRP A 40 -1.01 8.92 -4.56
N TYR A 41 -0.31 8.09 -5.33
CA TYR A 41 -0.25 6.66 -5.06
C TYR A 41 0.71 6.30 -3.93
N VAL A 42 1.85 6.99 -3.82
CA VAL A 42 2.82 6.78 -2.73
C VAL A 42 2.21 6.98 -1.33
N PRO A 43 1.58 8.14 -1.01
CA PRO A 43 0.96 8.33 0.30
C PRO A 43 -0.23 7.39 0.53
N LEU A 44 -0.99 7.07 -0.53
CA LEU A 44 -2.10 6.12 -0.45
C LEU A 44 -1.61 4.72 -0.03
N ILE A 45 -0.64 4.17 -0.74
CA ILE A 45 -0.08 2.85 -0.50
C ILE A 45 0.62 2.80 0.87
N PHE A 46 1.38 3.83 1.23
CA PHE A 46 2.00 3.94 2.55
C PHE A 46 0.95 3.82 3.67
N GLY A 47 -0.15 4.55 3.56
CA GLY A 47 -1.22 4.50 4.53
C GLY A 47 -1.94 3.14 4.56
N ILE A 48 -2.19 2.52 3.40
CA ILE A 48 -2.82 1.19 3.31
C ILE A 48 -1.95 0.12 3.99
N TYR A 49 -0.65 0.03 3.65
CA TYR A 49 0.27 -0.90 4.31
C TYR A 49 0.32 -0.68 5.82
N GLY A 50 0.44 0.58 6.25
CA GLY A 50 0.49 0.95 7.65
C GLY A 50 -0.76 0.52 8.43
N LEU A 51 -1.96 0.74 7.87
CA LEU A 51 -3.21 0.33 8.51
C LEU A 51 -3.37 -1.18 8.56
N ILE A 52 -3.00 -1.90 7.48
CA ILE A 52 -3.04 -3.37 7.46
C ILE A 52 -2.12 -3.91 8.55
N ALA A 53 -0.86 -3.46 8.58
CA ALA A 53 0.12 -3.94 9.55
C ALA A 53 -0.26 -3.57 10.99
N LEU A 54 -0.78 -2.36 11.22
CA LEU A 54 -1.28 -1.94 12.52
C LEU A 54 -2.45 -2.81 12.99
N ARG A 55 -3.38 -3.14 12.09
CA ARG A 55 -4.53 -4.01 12.40
C ARG A 55 -4.10 -5.45 12.70
N ILE A 56 -3.20 -6.00 11.89
CA ILE A 56 -2.57 -7.31 12.12
C ILE A 56 -1.93 -7.35 13.50
N LYS A 57 -1.06 -6.38 13.82
CA LYS A 57 -0.39 -6.29 15.12
C LYS A 57 -1.37 -6.21 16.28
N SER A 58 -2.42 -5.39 16.14
CA SER A 58 -3.44 -5.22 17.17
C SER A 58 -4.30 -6.47 17.40
N LYS A 59 -4.55 -7.28 16.36
CA LYS A 59 -5.46 -8.42 16.42
C LYS A 59 -4.77 -9.76 16.68
N MET A 60 -3.49 -9.89 16.33
CA MET A 60 -2.71 -11.09 16.60
C MET A 60 -2.29 -11.22 18.06
N GLY A 61 -2.13 -10.10 18.77
CA GLY A 61 -1.66 -10.10 20.16
C GLY A 61 -0.33 -10.86 20.28
N ASP A 62 -0.27 -11.79 21.24
CA ASP A 62 0.93 -12.61 21.50
C ASP A 62 1.03 -13.90 20.67
N SER A 63 0.07 -14.14 19.76
CA SER A 63 0.05 -15.33 18.92
C SER A 63 1.36 -15.53 18.16
N GLU A 64 1.89 -16.76 18.13
CA GLU A 64 3.06 -17.13 17.33
C GLU A 64 2.77 -17.29 15.83
N MET A 65 1.52 -17.01 15.42
CA MET A 65 1.12 -17.07 14.02
C MET A 65 1.93 -16.07 13.18
N SER A 66 2.22 -16.41 11.92
CA SER A 66 2.84 -15.44 11.01
C SER A 66 1.81 -14.40 10.54
N PRO A 67 2.21 -13.16 10.21
CA PRO A 67 1.32 -12.14 9.66
C PRO A 67 0.50 -12.65 8.47
N ILE A 68 1.15 -13.37 7.56
CA ILE A 68 0.52 -13.94 6.36
C ILE A 68 -0.53 -14.99 6.74
N LYS A 69 -0.20 -15.91 7.65
CA LYS A 69 -1.18 -16.91 8.09
C LYS A 69 -2.39 -16.24 8.75
N PHE A 70 -2.18 -15.21 9.55
CA PHE A 70 -3.27 -14.45 10.14
C PHE A 70 -4.13 -13.76 9.08
N LEU A 71 -3.49 -13.11 8.11
CA LEU A 71 -4.12 -12.41 6.99
C LEU A 71 -5.11 -13.32 6.23
N PHE A 72 -4.73 -14.58 5.98
CA PHE A 72 -5.57 -15.57 5.30
C PHE A 72 -6.42 -16.47 6.23
N SER A 73 -6.34 -16.28 7.55
CA SER A 73 -7.05 -17.16 8.51
C SER A 73 -8.55 -16.92 8.59
N GLY A 74 -9.06 -15.84 7.98
CA GLY A 74 -10.47 -15.43 8.09
C GLY A 74 -10.86 -14.84 9.46
N LYS A 75 -9.93 -14.76 10.42
CA LYS A 75 -10.19 -14.21 11.77
C LYS A 75 -10.52 -12.71 11.77
N ASP A 76 -10.14 -11.99 10.73
CA ASP A 76 -10.50 -10.60 10.51
C ASP A 76 -11.12 -10.44 9.11
N GLY A 77 -12.46 -10.45 9.06
CA GLY A 77 -13.21 -10.37 7.80
C GLY A 77 -12.91 -9.10 6.99
N PHE A 78 -12.56 -8.00 7.65
CA PHE A 78 -12.19 -6.77 6.94
C PHE A 78 -10.86 -6.92 6.20
N LEU A 79 -9.85 -7.53 6.84
CA LEU A 79 -8.59 -7.81 6.16
C LEU A 79 -8.80 -8.80 5.01
N LEU A 80 -9.63 -9.82 5.20
CA LEU A 80 -9.96 -10.77 4.14
C LEU A 80 -10.52 -10.08 2.89
N VAL A 81 -11.54 -9.23 3.07
CA VAL A 81 -12.16 -8.46 1.98
C VAL A 81 -11.11 -7.57 1.30
N LEU A 82 -10.28 -6.91 2.07
CA LEU A 82 -9.27 -5.99 1.52
C LEU A 82 -8.21 -6.71 0.68
N ILE A 83 -7.78 -7.91 1.07
CA ILE A 83 -6.86 -8.75 0.27
C ILE A 83 -7.53 -9.20 -1.02
N VAL A 84 -8.80 -9.60 -0.95
CA VAL A 84 -9.56 -10.01 -2.14
C VAL A 84 -9.65 -8.86 -3.13
N LEU A 85 -9.97 -7.65 -2.66
CA LEU A 85 -10.00 -6.45 -3.50
C LEU A 85 -8.63 -6.14 -4.13
N ILE A 86 -7.55 -6.20 -3.35
CA ILE A 86 -6.19 -6.01 -3.86
C ILE A 86 -5.83 -7.11 -4.88
N GLY A 87 -6.22 -8.35 -4.61
CA GLY A 87 -6.01 -9.50 -5.49
C GLY A 87 -6.77 -9.37 -6.81
N CYS A 88 -8.00 -8.86 -6.79
CA CYS A 88 -8.76 -8.51 -7.99
C CYS A 88 -8.08 -7.41 -8.82
N GLY A 89 -7.34 -6.51 -8.18
CA GLY A 89 -6.50 -5.51 -8.85
C GLY A 89 -5.27 -6.09 -9.56
N GLY A 90 -4.92 -7.36 -9.29
CA GLY A 90 -3.86 -8.09 -9.98
C GLY A 90 -2.95 -8.88 -9.03
N LEU A 91 -2.49 -10.04 -9.51
CA LEU A 91 -1.60 -10.93 -8.77
C LEU A 91 -0.30 -10.24 -8.32
N LEU A 92 0.27 -9.37 -9.15
CA LEU A 92 1.49 -8.62 -8.80
C LEU A 92 1.26 -7.68 -7.61
N GLY A 93 0.13 -6.97 -7.59
CA GLY A 93 -0.22 -6.09 -6.47
C GLY A 93 -0.39 -6.86 -5.16
N LEU A 94 -1.03 -8.03 -5.23
CA LEU A 94 -1.14 -8.93 -4.07
C LEU A 94 0.23 -9.43 -3.59
N LEU A 95 1.10 -9.89 -4.49
CA LEU A 95 2.42 -10.40 -4.11
C LEU A 95 3.26 -9.31 -3.44
N LEU A 96 3.24 -8.08 -3.96
CA LEU A 96 3.93 -6.95 -3.35
C LEU A 96 3.44 -6.69 -1.92
N LEU A 97 2.12 -6.77 -1.68
CA LEU A 97 1.55 -6.62 -0.35
C LEU A 97 2.13 -7.63 0.65
N LEU A 98 2.32 -8.87 0.20
CA LEU A 98 2.74 -9.98 1.06
C LEU A 98 4.23 -9.93 1.42
N ILE A 99 5.09 -9.37 0.57
CA ILE A 99 6.55 -9.39 0.76
C ILE A 99 6.97 -8.72 2.10
N PRO A 100 6.56 -7.48 2.41
CA PRO A 100 6.92 -6.86 3.70
C PRO A 100 6.38 -7.63 4.91
N LEU A 101 5.17 -8.19 4.77
CA LEU A 101 4.54 -9.00 5.82
C LEU A 101 5.23 -10.36 6.02
N ALA A 102 5.91 -10.90 5.00
CA ALA A 102 6.72 -12.11 5.12
C ALA A 102 8.01 -11.85 5.89
N ILE A 103 8.65 -10.71 5.60
CA ILE A 103 10.01 -10.39 6.07
C ILE A 103 9.98 -9.85 7.50
N ILE A 104 9.03 -8.97 7.81
CA ILE A 104 9.03 -8.23 9.07
C ILE A 104 8.21 -8.99 10.12
N LYS A 105 8.84 -9.29 11.25
CA LYS A 105 8.16 -9.97 12.37
C LYS A 105 7.21 -9.02 13.10
N VAL A 106 5.99 -9.46 13.43
CA VAL A 106 4.98 -8.67 14.18
C VAL A 106 5.51 -8.11 15.49
N ARG A 107 6.33 -8.92 16.19
CA ARG A 107 6.93 -8.55 17.48
C ARG A 107 8.01 -7.48 17.37
N SER A 108 8.39 -7.08 16.16
CA SER A 108 9.37 -6.00 15.99
C SER A 108 8.80 -4.65 16.44
N GLY A 109 9.64 -3.86 17.12
CA GLY A 109 9.34 -2.46 17.38
C GLY A 109 9.03 -1.74 16.06
N ASN A 110 7.94 -0.97 16.04
CA ASN A 110 7.43 -0.24 14.87
C ASN A 110 7.15 -1.12 13.64
N PHE A 111 6.70 -2.37 13.84
CA PHE A 111 6.27 -3.29 12.77
C PHE A 111 5.44 -2.62 11.68
N ASP A 112 4.42 -1.86 12.07
CA ASP A 112 3.52 -1.14 11.17
C ASP A 112 4.24 -0.12 10.28
N LEU A 113 5.14 0.67 10.87
CA LEU A 113 5.93 1.63 10.12
C LEU A 113 6.93 0.95 9.18
N LYS A 114 7.59 -0.13 9.63
CA LYS A 114 8.54 -0.88 8.80
C LYS A 114 7.85 -1.52 7.60
N VAL A 115 6.66 -2.10 7.80
CA VAL A 115 5.86 -2.68 6.71
C VAL A 115 5.42 -1.59 5.75
N ALA A 116 4.95 -0.44 6.25
CA ALA A 116 4.58 0.70 5.42
C ALA A 116 5.75 1.20 4.56
N LEU A 117 6.91 1.42 5.16
CA LEU A 117 8.10 1.91 4.46
C LEU A 117 8.60 0.90 3.41
N LEU A 118 8.76 -0.37 3.79
CA LEU A 118 9.25 -1.41 2.88
C LEU A 118 8.27 -1.66 1.74
N GLY A 119 6.97 -1.77 2.03
CA GLY A 119 5.95 -1.97 1.01
C GLY A 119 5.87 -0.83 0.01
N THR A 120 5.96 0.41 0.51
CA THR A 120 5.98 1.61 -0.33
C THR A 120 7.26 1.68 -1.17
N ALA A 121 8.42 1.42 -0.58
CA ALA A 121 9.70 1.44 -1.29
C ALA A 121 9.75 0.39 -2.41
N LEU A 122 9.31 -0.84 -2.14
CA LEU A 122 9.22 -1.90 -3.15
C LEU A 122 8.32 -1.48 -4.32
N LEU A 123 7.20 -0.84 -4.01
CA LEU A 123 6.27 -0.38 -5.03
C LEU A 123 6.83 0.79 -5.85
N VAL A 124 7.52 1.75 -5.23
CA VAL A 124 8.22 2.84 -5.93
C VAL A 124 9.29 2.29 -6.87
N VAL A 125 10.08 1.31 -6.41
CA VAL A 125 11.06 0.62 -7.26
C VAL A 125 10.38 -0.07 -8.44
N LEU A 126 9.26 -0.78 -8.20
CA LEU A 126 8.54 -1.45 -9.27
C LEU A 126 7.97 -0.46 -10.30
N LEU A 127 7.37 0.64 -9.85
CA LEU A 127 6.87 1.69 -10.73
C LEU A 127 8.01 2.34 -11.52
N TRP A 128 9.15 2.61 -10.87
CA TRP A 128 10.32 3.13 -11.55
C TRP A 128 10.82 2.16 -12.63
N VAL A 129 10.93 0.87 -12.34
CA VAL A 129 11.29 -0.15 -13.34
C VAL A 129 10.25 -0.20 -14.46
N PHE A 130 8.96 -0.13 -14.14
CA PHE A 130 7.91 -0.14 -15.14
C PHE A 130 8.06 1.04 -16.11
N PHE A 131 8.19 2.27 -15.60
CA PHE A 131 8.31 3.46 -16.45
C PHE A 131 9.65 3.55 -17.18
N GLN A 132 10.76 3.11 -16.58
CA GLN A 132 12.08 3.27 -17.21
C GLN A 132 12.50 2.10 -18.10
N VAL A 133 11.99 0.89 -17.86
CA VAL A 133 12.45 -0.33 -18.53
C VAL A 133 11.38 -0.92 -19.44
N LEU A 134 10.16 -1.09 -18.90
CA LEU A 134 9.10 -1.79 -19.63
C LEU A 134 8.36 -0.85 -20.58
N TRP A 135 8.21 0.41 -20.19
CA TRP A 135 7.45 1.39 -20.94
C TRP A 135 8.11 2.77 -20.99
N PRO A 136 9.35 2.89 -21.51
CA PRO A 136 10.10 4.16 -21.54
C PRO A 136 9.47 5.25 -22.40
N ALA A 137 8.44 4.92 -23.20
CA ALA A 137 7.71 5.86 -24.03
C ALA A 137 6.51 6.53 -23.31
N LEU A 138 6.20 6.10 -22.08
CA LEU A 138 5.21 6.73 -21.18
C LEU A 138 5.86 7.84 -20.35
#